data_AF-A0A1B7WN11-F1
#
_entry.id   AF-A0A1B7WN11-F1
#
_cell.length_a   1.000
_cell.length_b   1.000
_cell.length_c   1.000
_cell.angle_alpha   90.00
_cell.angle_beta   90.00
_cell.angle_gamma   90.00
#
_symmetry.space_group_name_H-M   'P 1'
#
loop_
_entity.id
_entity.type
_entity.pdbx_description
1 polymer ?
#
loop_
_entity_poly.entity_id
_entity_poly.type
_entity_poly.pdbx_seq_one_letter_code
_entity_poly.pdbx_strand_id
1 'polypeptide(L)' 'MKENLPNRMLQLMSDGCWHSTEELVDKISHRFSATMYVLRKQGYVFEDRRIEGQRREWRLVVELQVTA' A
#
# COMPACT_ATOMS: atom_id res chain seq x y z
N MET A 1 -20.21 4.34 6.89
CA MET A 1 -19.53 3.83 5.68
C MET A 1 -18.53 2.78 6.14
N LYS A 2 -18.58 1.53 5.64
CA LYS A 2 -17.52 0.55 5.95
C LYS A 2 -16.23 1.11 5.37
N GLU A 3 -15.24 1.39 6.21
CA GLU A 3 -13.94 1.88 5.77
C GLU A 3 -13.34 0.85 4.80
N ASN A 4 -13.29 1.19 3.52
CA ASN A 4 -12.69 0.33 2.51
C ASN A 4 -11.19 0.60 2.51
N LEU A 5 -10.49 0.03 3.49
CA LEU A 5 -9.04 0.15 3.66
C LEU A 5 -8.27 -0.18 2.37
N PRO A 6 -8.64 -1.22 1.59
CA PRO A 6 -8.05 -1.47 0.28
C PRO A 6 -8.11 -0.26 -0.67
N ASN A 7 -9.28 0.33 -0.87
CA ASN A 7 -9.43 1.47 -1.77
C ASN A 7 -8.65 2.68 -1.28
N ARG A 8 -8.66 2.94 0.03
CA ARG A 8 -7.91 4.06 0.62
C ARG A 8 -6.40 3.88 0.47
N MET A 9 -5.91 2.65 0.58
CA MET A 9 -4.50 2.32 0.37
C MET A 9 -4.09 2.52 -1.09
N LEU A 10 -4.93 2.07 -2.04
CA LEU A 10 -4.69 2.31 -3.46
C LEU A 10 -4.67 3.80 -3.80
N GLN A 11 -5.63 4.58 -3.28
CA GLN A 11 -5.64 6.03 -3.47
C GLN A 11 -4.38 6.70 -2.93
N LEU A 12 -3.95 6.33 -1.71
CA LEU A 12 -2.74 6.88 -1.11
C LEU A 12 -1.49 6.60 -1.95
N MET A 13 -1.33 5.36 -2.42
CA MET A 13 -0.12 4.91 -3.11
C MET A 13 -0.20 5.04 -4.64
N SER A 14 -1.28 5.63 -5.17
CA SER A 14 -1.49 5.85 -6.61
C SER A 14 -0.50 6.87 -7.20
N ASP A 15 0.14 7.67 -6.34
CA ASP A 15 1.23 8.57 -6.73
C ASP A 15 2.52 7.82 -7.14
N GLY A 16 2.56 6.50 -6.91
CA GLY A 16 3.72 5.67 -7.19
C GLY A 16 4.96 6.11 -6.40
N CYS A 17 4.79 6.73 -5.23
CA CYS A 17 5.88 7.14 -4.35
C CYS A 17 6.16 6.07 -3.27
N TRP A 18 7.26 6.26 -2.55
CA TRP A 18 7.59 5.45 -1.38
C TRP A 18 6.91 6.03 -0.14
N HIS A 19 6.15 5.20 0.57
CA HIS A 19 5.47 5.57 1.82
C HIS A 19 6.07 4.82 2.99
N SER A 20 6.31 5.53 4.09
CA SER A 20 6.84 4.93 5.31
C SER A 20 5.80 4.04 5.99
N THR A 21 6.28 3.08 6.79
CA THR A 21 5.40 2.25 7.61
C THR A 21 4.56 3.11 8.56
N GLU A 22 5.15 4.17 9.11
CA GLU A 22 4.48 5.13 9.99
C GLU A 22 3.36 5.88 9.27
N GLU A 23 3.60 6.33 8.03
CA GLU A 23 2.58 6.99 7.20
C GLU A 23 1.42 6.04 6.88
N LEU A 24 1.73 4.79 6.51
CA LEU A 24 0.68 3.79 6.21
C LEU A 24 -0.14 3.44 7.45
N VAL A 25 0.48 3.40 8.63
CA VAL A 25 -0.24 3.17 9.88
C VAL A 25 -1.18 4.33 10.21
N ASP A 26 -0.71 5.57 10.05
CA ASP A 26 -1.47 6.80 10.34
C ASP A 26 -2.62 7.00 9.34
N LYS A 27 -2.33 6.89 8.04
CA LYS A 27 -3.29 7.19 6.97
C LYS A 27 -4.23 6.05 6.64
N ILE A 28 -3.85 4.79 6.91
CA ILE A 28 -4.67 3.59 6.61
C ILE A 28 -5.12 2.94 7.91
N SER A 29 -4.21 2.29 8.63
CA SER A 29 -4.42 1.59 9.91
C SER A 29 -3.18 0.79 10.28
N HIS A 30 -3.02 0.41 11.54
CA HIS A 30 -2.12 -0.67 11.98
C HIS A 30 -2.31 -2.00 11.23
N ARG A 31 -3.43 -2.17 10.52
CA ARG A 31 -3.72 -3.35 9.67
C ARG A 31 -3.31 -3.18 8.20
N PHE A 32 -2.56 -2.15 7.83
CA PHE A 32 -2.18 -1.90 6.42
C PHE A 32 -1.52 -3.12 5.76
N SER A 33 -0.74 -3.92 6.49
CA SER A 33 -0.11 -5.14 5.96
C SER A 33 -1.13 -6.22 5.57
N ALA A 34 -2.22 -6.35 6.34
CA ALA A 34 -3.34 -7.22 5.98
C ALA A 34 -4.09 -6.68 4.75
N THR A 35 -4.24 -5.36 4.66
CA THR A 35 -4.80 -4.69 3.48
C THR A 35 -3.95 -4.95 2.23
N MET A 36 -2.62 -4.81 2.32
CA MET A 36 -1.69 -5.14 1.23
C MET A 36 -1.81 -6.60 0.81
N TYR A 37 -1.94 -7.52 1.76
CA TYR A 37 -2.10 -8.94 1.45
C TYR A 37 -3.35 -9.21 0.63
N VAL A 38 -4.48 -8.55 0.95
CA VAL A 38 -5.71 -8.63 0.14
C VAL A 38 -5.49 -8.06 -1.26
N LEU A 39 -4.85 -6.90 -1.37
CA LEU A 39 -4.55 -6.26 -2.66
C LEU A 39 -3.59 -7.12 -3.51
N ARG A 40 -2.58 -7.75 -2.91
CA ARG A 40 -1.70 -8.70 -3.60
C ARG A 40 -2.46 -9.89 -4.19
N LYS A 41 -3.47 -10.40 -3.49
CA LYS A 41 -4.37 -11.44 -4.04
C LYS A 41 -5.22 -10.96 -5.21
N GLN A 42 -5.46 -9.65 -5.30
CA GLN A 42 -6.17 -9.01 -6.42
C GLN A 42 -5.22 -8.64 -7.58
N GLY A 43 -3.92 -8.95 -7.46
CA GLY A 43 -2.92 -8.74 -8.50
C GLY A 43 -2.12 -7.45 -8.37
N TYR A 44 -2.34 -6.64 -7.33
CA TYR A 44 -1.53 -5.45 -7.08
C TYR A 44 -0.13 -5.83 -6.60
N VAL A 45 0.88 -5.14 -7.13
CA VAL A 45 2.29 -5.39 -6.80
C VAL A 45 2.81 -4.27 -5.94
N PHE A 46 3.44 -4.63 -4.82
CA PHE A 46 4.08 -3.69 -3.91
C PHE A 46 5.54 -4.07 -3.73
N GLU A 47 6.41 -3.07 -3.86
CA GLU A 47 7.81 -3.15 -3.47
C GLU A 47 7.99 -2.68 -2.03
N ASP A 48 9.03 -3.18 -1.38
CA ASP A 48 9.47 -2.71 -0.08
C ASP A 48 10.98 -2.46 -0.07
N ARG A 49 11.40 -1.43 0.64
CA ARG A 49 12.82 -1.11 0.83
C ARG A 49 13.12 -0.81 2.29
N ARG A 50 14.34 -1.13 2.70
CA ARG A 50 14.86 -0.77 4.02
C ARG A 50 15.61 0.55 3.92
N ILE A 51 15.26 1.52 4.76
CA ILE A 51 15.89 2.85 4.78
C ILE A 51 17.02 2.87 5.80
N GLU A 52 16.67 2.66 7.07
CA GLU A 52 17.59 2.74 8.20
C GLU A 52 17.08 1.88 9.35
N GLY A 53 17.95 1.09 9.99
CA GLY A 53 17.56 0.29 11.14
C GLY A 53 16.38 -0.62 10.79
N GLN A 54 15.25 -0.50 11.49
CA GLN A 54 14.05 -1.28 11.21
C GLN A 54 13.02 -0.56 10.31
N ARG A 55 13.32 0.66 9.85
CA ARG A 55 12.40 1.46 9.04
C ARG A 55 12.29 0.89 7.63
N ARG A 56 11.06 0.68 7.20
CA ARG A 56 10.72 0.22 5.86
C ARG A 56 9.78 1.20 5.18
N GLU A 57 9.97 1.31 3.88
CA GLU A 57 9.07 2.01 2.99
C GLU A 57 8.47 1.04 1.97
N TRP A 58 7.31 1.40 1.47
CA TRP A 58 6.53 0.60 0.53
C TRP A 58 6.09 1.45 -0.64
N ARG A 59 6.02 0.85 -1.82
CA ARG A 59 5.57 1.52 -3.05
C ARG A 59 4.63 0.61 -3.83
N LEU A 60 3.58 1.18 -4.43
CA LEU A 60 2.76 0.49 -5.42
C LEU A 60 3.44 0.57 -6.80
N VAL A 61 3.68 -0.59 -7.42
CA VAL A 61 4.45 -0.70 -8.68
C VAL A 61 3.54 -0.91 -9.88
N VAL A 62 2.54 -1.77 -9.73
CA VAL A 62 1.56 -2.05 -10.78
C VAL A 62 0.19 -1.78 -10.19
N GLU A 63 -0.42 -0.71 -10.67
CA GLU A 63 -1.86 -0.57 -10.67
C GLU A 63 -2.35 -1.45 -11.82
N LEU A 64 -3.22 -2.42 -11.55
CA LEU A 64 -3.85 -3.23 -12.60
C LEU A 64 -4.79 -2.32 -13.39
N GLN A 65 -4.23 -1.53 -14.31
CA GLN A 65 -4.99 -1.02 -15.45
C GLN A 65 -5.23 -2.22 -16.34
N VAL A 66 -6.33 -2.95 -16.07
CA VAL A 66 -7.00 -3.69 -17.13
C VAL A 66 -7.56 -2.63 -18.08
N THR A 67 -6.71 -2.10 -18.95
CA THR A 67 -7.15 -1.42 -20.16
C THR A 67 -7.88 -2.47 -20.99
N ALA A 68 -9.20 -2.35 -21.01
CA ALA A 68 -10.11 -3.04 -21.91
C ALA A 68 -9.86 -2.64 -23.37
#